data_AF-A0A373A2Y3-F1
#
_entry.id   AF-A0A373A2Y3-F1
#
_cell.length_a   1.000
_cell.length_b   1.000
_cell.length_c   1.000
_cell.angle_alpha   90.00
_cell.angle_beta   90.00
_cell.angle_gamma   90.00
#
_symmetry.space_group_name_H-M   'P 1'
#
loop_
_entity.id
_entity.type
_entity.pdbx_description
1 polymer ?
#
loop_
_entity_poly.entity_id
_entity_poly.type
_entity_poly.pdbx_seq_one_letter_code
_entity_poly.pdbx_strand_id
1 'polypeptide(L)'
;MSFSDAVPISVQQDLEHAGPYLNAQAADISQQLHELATYLKQLPELWQGAASGYYQGLQAEWDLAANGLFGPDGVLGQIAHAMNVNWANYSSAEWANSQTWNNTAGRR
;
A
#
# COMPACT_ATOMS: atom_id res chain seq x y z
N MET A 1 -14.31 -43.33 8.08
CA MET A 1 -13.77 -42.16 7.35
C MET A 1 -12.49 -41.76 8.04
N SER A 2 -11.35 -42.04 7.42
CA SER A 2 -10.03 -41.63 7.92
C SER A 2 -9.71 -40.28 7.30
N PHE A 3 -9.52 -39.25 8.12
CA PHE A 3 -8.97 -37.96 7.68
C PHE A 3 -7.48 -38.18 7.39
N SER A 4 -7.20 -38.81 6.25
CA SER A 4 -5.90 -38.62 5.60
C SER A 4 -5.97 -37.24 4.96
N ASP A 5 -5.09 -36.35 5.42
CA ASP A 5 -4.66 -35.09 4.82
C ASP A 5 -4.54 -34.03 5.91
N ALA A 6 -3.41 -34.08 6.61
CA ALA A 6 -2.81 -32.85 7.12
C ALA A 6 -2.45 -32.01 5.88
N VAL A 7 -3.43 -31.31 5.30
CA VAL A 7 -3.15 -30.24 4.36
C VAL A 7 -2.32 -29.27 5.17
N PRO A 8 -1.03 -29.06 4.85
CA PRO A 8 -0.32 -27.98 5.47
C PRO A 8 -1.10 -26.71 5.12
N ILE A 9 -1.68 -26.07 6.13
CA ILE A 9 -2.07 -24.65 6.07
C ILE A 9 -0.77 -23.85 5.90
N SER A 10 -0.13 -24.01 4.75
CA SER A 10 0.90 -23.13 4.25
C SER A 10 0.14 -22.04 3.52
N VAL A 11 0.14 -20.85 4.11
CA VAL A 11 -0.35 -19.66 3.42
C VAL A 11 0.58 -19.44 2.22
N GLN A 12 0.02 -19.46 1.01
CA GLN A 12 0.77 -19.51 -0.25
C GLN A 12 1.85 -18.40 -0.32
N GLN A 13 3.02 -18.75 -0.86
CA GLN A 13 4.20 -17.86 -1.02
C GLN A 13 3.89 -16.52 -1.71
N ASP A 14 2.80 -16.44 -2.46
CA ASP A 14 2.37 -15.21 -3.14
C ASP A 14 2.03 -14.07 -2.16
N LEU A 15 1.57 -14.40 -0.94
CA LEU A 15 1.31 -13.41 0.09
C LEU A 15 2.61 -12.84 0.71
N GLU A 16 3.72 -13.57 0.58
CA GLU A 16 5.06 -13.14 1.01
C GLU A 16 5.54 -11.90 0.26
N HIS A 17 5.28 -11.89 -1.04
CA HIS A 17 5.73 -10.83 -1.92
C HIS A 17 4.70 -9.70 -2.10
N ALA A 18 3.43 -9.95 -1.78
CA ALA A 18 2.35 -8.98 -1.95
C ALA A 18 2.55 -7.70 -1.13
N GLY A 19 3.01 -7.80 0.13
CA GLY A 19 3.23 -6.64 1.01
C GLY A 19 4.29 -5.66 0.47
N PRO A 20 5.54 -6.12 0.27
CA PRO A 20 6.60 -5.29 -0.31
C PRO A 20 6.26 -4.73 -1.69
N TYR A 21 5.63 -5.53 -2.55
CA TYR A 21 5.20 -5.10 -3.89
C TYR A 21 4.17 -3.95 -3.83
N LEU A 22 3.12 -4.10 -3.01
CA LEU A 22 2.08 -3.08 -2.88
C LEU A 22 2.61 -1.79 -2.24
N ASN A 23 3.54 -1.90 -1.27
CA ASN A 23 4.22 -0.73 -0.71
C ASN A 23 5.08 -0.01 -1.74
N ALA A 24 5.83 -0.75 -2.57
CA ALA A 24 6.62 -0.17 -3.65
C ALA A 24 5.73 0.55 -4.67
N GLN A 25 4.60 -0.07 -5.04
CA GLN A 25 3.66 0.53 -5.99
C GLN A 25 2.98 1.78 -5.43
N ALA A 26 2.60 1.78 -4.14
CA ALA A 26 2.04 2.95 -3.48
C ALA A 26 3.06 4.11 -3.42
N ALA A 27 4.34 3.80 -3.17
CA ALA A 27 5.41 4.79 -3.18
C ALA A 27 5.64 5.38 -4.58
N ASP A 28 5.66 4.54 -5.62
CA ASP A 28 5.81 4.97 -7.01
C ASP A 28 4.65 5.88 -7.45
N ILE A 29 3.40 5.49 -7.18
CA ILE A 29 2.22 6.33 -7.46
C ILE A 29 2.31 7.67 -6.72
N SER A 30 2.71 7.66 -5.45
CA SER A 30 2.85 8.90 -4.66
C SER A 30 3.91 9.83 -5.25
N GLN A 31 5.02 9.27 -5.72
CA GLN A 31 6.07 10.05 -6.36
C GLN A 31 5.62 10.66 -7.69
N GLN A 32 4.98 9.87 -8.57
CA GLN A 32 4.45 10.37 -9.85
C GLN A 32 3.43 11.50 -9.64
N LEU A 33 2.58 11.39 -8.61
CA LEU A 33 1.62 12.44 -8.25
C LEU A 33 2.32 13.70 -7.71
N HIS A 34 3.41 13.56 -6.97
CA HIS A 34 4.21 14.69 -6.49
C HIS A 34 4.93 15.43 -7.63
N GLU A 35 5.42 14.69 -8.62
CA GLU A 35 6.02 15.24 -9.84
C GLU A 35 4.99 16.04 -10.65
N LEU A 36 3.78 15.48 -10.83
CA LEU A 36 2.66 16.19 -11.45
C LEU A 36 2.30 17.47 -10.69
N ALA A 37 2.26 17.41 -9.34
CA ALA A 37 2.02 18.56 -8.48
C ALA A 37 2.99 19.73 -8.79
N THR A 38 4.27 19.36 -8.87
CA THR A 38 5.36 20.31 -9.08
C THR A 38 5.23 20.98 -10.45
N TYR A 39 4.89 20.20 -11.47
CA TYR A 39 4.64 20.72 -12.81
C TYR A 39 3.43 21.67 -12.84
N LEU A 40 2.32 21.29 -12.23
CA LEU A 40 1.11 22.14 -12.15
C LEU A 40 1.38 23.45 -11.41
N LYS A 41 2.21 23.46 -10.37
CA LYS A 41 2.56 24.68 -9.64
C LYS A 41 3.30 25.73 -10.49
N GLN A 42 3.89 25.35 -11.62
CA GLN A 42 4.62 26.27 -12.52
C GLN A 42 3.70 26.93 -13.56
N LEU A 43 2.54 26.35 -13.86
CA LEU A 43 1.59 26.87 -14.86
C LEU A 43 1.03 28.27 -14.57
N PRO A 44 0.80 28.71 -13.30
CA PRO A 44 0.34 30.07 -13.01
C PRO A 44 1.26 31.17 -13.53
N GLU A 45 2.57 30.94 -13.63
CA GLU A 45 3.51 31.93 -14.18
C GLU A 45 3.31 32.11 -15.70
N LEU A 46 2.82 31.07 -16.38
CA LEU A 46 2.60 31.03 -17.82
C LEU A 46 1.20 31.49 -18.23
N TRP A 47 0.18 31.28 -17.39
CA TRP A 47 -1.22 31.58 -17.69
C TRP A 47 -1.68 32.86 -16.98
N GLN A 48 -1.31 34.01 -17.54
CA GLN A 48 -1.77 35.33 -17.05
C GLN A 48 -3.10 35.74 -17.69
N GLY A 49 -3.95 36.45 -16.93
CA GLY A 49 -5.25 36.98 -17.40
C GLY A 49 -6.46 36.20 -16.86
N ALA A 50 -7.62 36.30 -17.54
CA ALA A 50 -8.90 35.75 -17.07
C ALA A 50 -8.88 34.22 -16.83
N ALA A 51 -7.96 33.49 -17.45
CA ALA A 51 -7.76 32.05 -17.22
C ALA A 51 -7.13 31.73 -15.86
N SER A 52 -6.48 32.72 -15.20
CA SER A 52 -5.76 32.51 -13.94
C SER A 52 -6.69 32.17 -12.78
N GLY A 53 -7.84 32.84 -12.65
CA GLY A 53 -8.79 32.58 -11.57
C GLY A 53 -9.45 31.20 -11.66
N TYR A 54 -9.77 30.76 -12.89
CA TYR A 54 -10.28 29.41 -13.13
C TYR A 54 -9.23 28.34 -12.83
N TYR A 55 -7.99 28.57 -13.25
CA TYR A 55 -6.87 27.68 -12.96
C TYR A 55 -6.60 27.55 -11.46
N GLN A 56 -6.63 28.66 -10.71
CA GLN A 56 -6.47 28.65 -9.24
C GLN A 56 -7.53 27.79 -8.54
N GLY A 57 -8.78 27.82 -9.03
CA GLY A 57 -9.84 26.94 -8.53
C GLY A 57 -9.52 25.45 -8.76
N LEU A 58 -9.15 25.10 -10.00
CA LEU A 58 -8.75 23.72 -10.33
C LEU A 58 -7.51 23.27 -9.54
N GLN A 59 -6.55 24.16 -9.33
CA GLN A 59 -5.36 23.89 -8.54
C GLN A 59 -5.71 23.61 -7.07
N ALA A 60 -6.64 24.37 -6.49
CA ALA A 60 -7.11 24.14 -5.12
C ALA A 60 -7.86 22.81 -4.97
N GLU A 61 -8.71 22.46 -5.94
CA GLU A 61 -9.39 21.15 -5.96
C GLU A 61 -8.40 20.00 -6.09
N TRP A 62 -7.39 20.17 -6.94
CA TRP A 62 -6.30 19.21 -7.11
C TRP A 62 -5.50 19.05 -5.81
N ASP A 63 -5.10 20.15 -5.15
CA ASP A 63 -4.34 20.12 -3.89
C ASP A 63 -5.13 19.42 -2.77
N LEU A 64 -6.44 19.60 -2.71
CA LEU A 64 -7.31 18.90 -1.76
C LEU A 64 -7.35 17.38 -2.04
N ALA A 65 -7.59 16.99 -3.29
CA ALA A 65 -7.62 15.59 -3.70
C ALA A 65 -6.25 14.92 -3.48
N ALA A 66 -5.17 15.63 -3.80
CA ALA A 66 -3.79 15.20 -3.62
C ALA A 66 -3.48 14.90 -2.15
N ASN A 67 -3.83 15.83 -1.25
CA ASN A 67 -3.65 15.61 0.20
C ASN A 67 -4.46 14.41 0.70
N GLY A 68 -5.70 14.22 0.24
CA GLY A 68 -6.52 13.07 0.62
C GLY A 68 -5.98 11.73 0.10
N LEU A 69 -5.36 11.73 -1.08
CA LEU A 69 -4.85 10.50 -1.70
C LEU A 69 -3.47 10.11 -1.17
N PHE A 70 -2.52 11.05 -1.14
CA PHE A 70 -1.10 10.80 -0.85
C PHE A 70 -0.46 11.79 0.12
N GLY A 71 -1.25 12.61 0.82
CA GLY A 71 -0.76 13.41 1.94
C GLY A 71 -0.35 12.55 3.15
N PRO A 72 0.10 13.19 4.25
CA PRO A 72 0.58 12.50 5.45
C PRO A 72 -0.38 11.43 5.99
N ASP A 73 -1.69 11.71 5.92
CA ASP A 73 -2.78 10.83 6.35
C ASP A 73 -3.57 10.25 5.17
N GLY A 74 -3.00 10.31 3.96
CA GLY A 74 -3.67 9.93 2.73
C GLY A 74 -3.96 8.44 2.62
N VAL A 75 -4.95 8.09 1.80
CA VAL A 75 -5.43 6.71 1.62
C VAL A 75 -4.29 5.75 1.21
N LEU A 76 -3.34 6.19 0.37
CA LEU A 76 -2.20 5.35 -0.01
C LEU A 76 -1.32 4.98 1.18
N GLY A 77 -1.08 5.90 2.10
CA GLY A 77 -0.34 5.63 3.34
C GLY A 77 -1.09 4.66 4.25
N GLN A 78 -2.42 4.79 4.35
CA GLN A 78 -3.27 3.88 5.13
C GLN A 78 -3.27 2.45 4.55
N ILE A 79 -3.34 2.32 3.22
CA ILE A 79 -3.24 1.03 2.52
C ILE A 79 -1.88 0.39 2.80
N ALA A 80 -0.79 1.14 2.67
CA ALA A 80 0.56 0.65 2.96
C ALA A 80 0.70 0.16 4.42
N HIS A 81 0.14 0.91 5.38
CA HIS A 81 0.14 0.52 6.78
C HIS A 81 -0.66 -0.77 7.01
N ALA A 82 -1.88 -0.85 6.49
CA ALA A 82 -2.73 -2.04 6.62
C ALA A 82 -2.07 -3.29 6.01
N MET A 83 -1.41 -3.13 4.86
CA MET A 83 -0.66 -4.21 4.21
C MET A 83 0.52 -4.68 5.07
N ASN A 84 1.26 -3.77 5.70
CA ASN A 84 2.36 -4.12 6.60
C ASN A 84 1.88 -4.87 7.85
N VAL A 85 0.76 -4.44 8.45
CA VAL A 85 0.15 -5.12 9.60
C VAL A 85 -0.33 -6.52 9.23
N ASN A 86 -1.03 -6.65 8.10
CA ASN A 86 -1.48 -7.95 7.60
C ASN A 86 -0.29 -8.88 7.37
N TRP A 87 0.77 -8.40 6.72
CA TRP A 87 2.00 -9.15 6.49
C TRP A 87 2.64 -9.66 7.80
N ALA A 88 2.81 -8.77 8.79
CA ALA A 88 3.38 -9.14 10.09
C ALA A 88 2.54 -10.22 10.81
N ASN A 89 1.21 -10.12 10.73
CA ASN A 89 0.30 -11.12 11.28
C ASN A 89 0.47 -12.48 10.57
N TYR A 90 0.59 -12.49 9.25
CA TYR A 90 0.82 -13.71 8.47
C TYR A 90 2.14 -14.39 8.83
N SER A 91 3.27 -13.66 8.80
CA SER A 91 4.59 -14.22 9.11
C SER A 91 4.64 -14.80 10.53
N SER A 92 4.01 -14.12 11.49
CA SER A 92 3.94 -14.60 12.89
C SER A 92 3.11 -15.89 13.02
N ALA A 93 1.98 -15.98 12.29
CA ALA A 93 1.14 -17.17 12.29
C ALA A 93 1.85 -18.36 11.64
N GLU A 94 2.58 -18.15 10.54
CA GLU A 94 3.34 -19.21 9.87
C GLU A 94 4.47 -19.74 10.78
N TRP A 95 5.17 -18.85 11.48
CA TRP A 95 6.19 -19.25 12.46
C TRP A 95 5.59 -20.10 13.58
N ALA A 96 4.44 -19.69 14.14
CA ALA A 96 3.75 -20.46 15.18
C ALA A 96 3.24 -21.83 14.68
N ASN A 97 2.73 -21.91 13.45
CA ASN A 97 2.31 -23.16 12.83
C ASN A 97 3.50 -24.11 12.64
N SER A 98 4.60 -23.62 12.07
CA SER A 98 5.81 -24.42 11.84
C SER A 98 6.39 -24.98 13.15
N GLN A 99 6.41 -24.19 14.22
CA GLN A 99 6.83 -24.65 15.55
C GLN A 99 5.90 -25.72 16.11
N THR A 100 4.59 -25.53 15.99
CA THR A 100 3.61 -26.50 16.50
C THR A 100 3.76 -27.83 15.79
N TRP A 101 3.93 -27.82 14.47
CA TRP A 101 4.03 -29.06 13.70
C TRP A 101 5.38 -29.76 13.87
N ASN A 102 6.48 -29.01 13.94
CA ASN A 102 7.80 -29.58 14.25
C ASN A 102 7.83 -30.23 15.64
N ASN A 103 7.22 -29.60 16.65
CA ASN A 103 7.11 -30.18 17.99
C ASN A 103 6.17 -31.39 18.06
N THR A 104 5.14 -31.45 17.21
CA THR A 104 4.18 -32.56 17.19
C THR A 104 4.70 -33.75 16.38
N ALA A 105 5.46 -33.51 15.31
CA ALA A 105 6.12 -34.53 14.50
C ALA A 105 7.23 -35.28 15.27
N GLY A 106 7.95 -34.59 16.17
CA GLY A 106 8.95 -35.22 17.05
C GLY A 106 8.37 -36.06 18.21
N ARG A 107 7.04 -36.13 18.35
CA ARG A 107 6.33 -36.82 19.45
C ARG A 107 5.58 -38.09 19.00
N ARG A 108 5.82 -38.58 17.79
CA ARG A 108 5.23 -39.81 17.23
C ARG A 108 6.30 -40.83 16.86
#